data_AF-A0A957MU84-F1
#
_entry.id   AF-A0A957MU84-F1
#
_cell.length_a   1.000
_cell.length_b   1.000
_cell.length_c   1.000
_cell.angle_alpha   90.00
_cell.angle_beta   90.00
_cell.angle_gamma   90.00
#
_symmetry.space_group_name_H-M   'P 1'
#
loop_
_entity.id
_entity.type
_entity.pdbx_description
1 polymer ?
#
loop_
_entity_poly.entity_id
_entity_poly.type
_entity_poly.pdbx_seq_one_letter_code
_entity_poly.pdbx_strand_id
1 'polypeptide(L)'
;MSHEQSDLRYPPLPAPYDGALRAAVAAIMADYTPFGIIAAGSVLRGQGGPSSDIDLYVLHAAPFRQRLQRRYGGVPFEIFINTPQQVRRY
;
A
#
# COMPACT_ATOMS: atom_id res chain seq x y z
N MET A 1 -19.51 -9.95 15.27
CA MET A 1 -18.06 -9.68 15.29
C MET A 1 -17.88 -8.29 14.73
N SER A 2 -17.50 -7.35 15.60
CA SER A 2 -17.54 -5.92 15.32
C SER A 2 -16.56 -5.55 14.20
N HIS A 3 -17.08 -4.96 13.14
CA HIS A 3 -16.28 -4.36 12.07
C HIS A 3 -15.52 -3.16 12.67
N GLU A 4 -14.24 -3.33 12.98
CA GLU A 4 -13.35 -2.20 13.24
C GLU A 4 -13.22 -1.42 11.93
N GLN A 5 -13.87 -0.26 11.87
CA GLN A 5 -13.77 0.63 10.72
C GLN A 5 -12.32 1.11 10.61
N SER A 6 -11.64 0.66 9.56
CA SER A 6 -10.30 1.11 9.22
C SER A 6 -10.38 2.60 8.86
N ASP A 7 -9.84 3.48 9.69
CA ASP A 7 -9.71 4.92 9.39
C ASP A 7 -8.62 5.11 8.32
N LEU A 8 -8.96 4.84 7.05
CA LEU A 8 -8.07 4.99 5.92
C LEU A 8 -7.98 6.46 5.52
N ARG A 9 -6.87 7.11 5.87
CA ARG A 9 -6.55 8.46 5.43
C ARG A 9 -5.70 8.43 4.16
N TYR A 10 -6.28 8.90 3.06
CA TYR A 10 -5.58 9.03 1.78
C TYR A 10 -4.86 10.38 1.66
N PRO A 11 -3.61 10.42 1.19
CA PRO A 11 -2.96 11.68 0.85
C PRO A 11 -3.63 12.29 -0.40
N PRO A 12 -3.68 13.62 -0.52
CA PRO A 12 -4.12 14.25 -1.76
C PRO A 12 -3.10 13.93 -2.85
N LEU A 13 -3.53 13.25 -3.91
CA LEU A 13 -2.70 12.93 -5.07
C LEU A 13 -3.41 13.37 -6.36
N PRO A 14 -2.68 13.83 -7.38
CA PRO A 14 -3.27 14.08 -8.68
C PRO A 14 -3.61 12.76 -9.38
N ALA A 15 -4.46 12.83 -10.41
CA ALA A 15 -4.63 11.73 -11.33
C ALA A 15 -3.30 11.43 -12.07
N PRO A 16 -2.99 10.16 -12.38
CA PRO A 16 -3.80 8.96 -12.12
C PRO A 16 -3.57 8.35 -10.72
N TYR A 17 -2.67 8.90 -9.90
CA TYR A 17 -2.17 8.27 -8.68
C TYR A 17 -3.23 8.10 -7.58
N ASP A 18 -4.16 9.03 -7.40
CA ASP A 18 -5.23 8.89 -6.39
C ASP A 18 -6.12 7.66 -6.66
N GLY A 19 -6.63 7.53 -7.88
CA GLY A 19 -7.44 6.39 -8.27
C GLY A 19 -6.68 5.07 -8.19
N ALA A 20 -5.41 5.08 -8.61
CA ALA A 20 -4.56 3.90 -8.54
C ALA A 20 -4.27 3.46 -7.10
N LEU A 21 -4.00 4.41 -6.19
CA LEU A 21 -3.76 4.12 -4.77
C LEU A 21 -4.99 3.52 -4.11
N ARG A 22 -6.17 4.07 -4.37
CA ARG A 22 -7.45 3.53 -3.85
C ARG A 22 -7.72 2.12 -4.35
N ALA A 23 -7.47 1.85 -5.64
CA ALA A 23 -7.63 0.52 -6.21
C ALA A 23 -6.65 -0.49 -5.59
N ALA A 24 -5.39 -0.09 -5.40
CA ALA A 24 -4.39 -0.92 -4.75
C ALA A 24 -4.78 -1.26 -3.29
N VAL A 25 -5.21 -0.25 -2.51
CA VAL A 25 -5.68 -0.46 -1.14
C VAL A 25 -6.90 -1.37 -1.09
N ALA A 26 -7.88 -1.19 -1.98
CA ALA A 26 -9.05 -2.06 -2.05
C ALA A 26 -8.68 -3.52 -2.34
N ALA A 27 -7.75 -3.77 -3.26
CA ALA A 27 -7.25 -5.12 -3.54
C ALA A 27 -6.56 -5.75 -2.32
N ILE A 28 -5.72 -4.98 -1.62
CA ILE A 28 -5.06 -5.47 -0.40
C ILE A 28 -6.05 -5.78 0.71
N MET A 29 -7.07 -4.94 0.92
CA MET A 29 -8.12 -5.18 1.92
C MET A 29 -9.01 -6.39 1.57
N ALA A 30 -9.08 -6.80 0.30
CA ALA A 30 -9.82 -7.98 -0.13
C ALA A 30 -9.03 -9.28 0.07
N ASP A 31 -7.71 -9.24 -0.20
CA ASP A 31 -6.86 -10.43 -0.18
C ASP A 31 -6.18 -10.68 1.17
N TYR A 32 -6.06 -9.64 2.01
CA TYR A 32 -5.34 -9.69 3.29
C TYR A 32 -6.19 -9.10 4.43
N THR A 33 -5.79 -9.40 5.66
CA THR A 33 -6.32 -8.76 6.87
C THR A 33 -5.24 -7.86 7.50
N PRO A 34 -4.92 -6.71 6.88
CA PRO A 34 -3.92 -5.82 7.42
C PRO A 34 -4.48 -5.03 8.61
N PHE A 35 -3.61 -4.72 9.57
CA PHE A 35 -3.90 -3.73 10.62
C PHE A 35 -3.26 -2.37 10.30
N GLY A 36 -2.44 -2.30 9.24
CA GLY A 36 -1.83 -1.05 8.79
C GLY A 36 -1.40 -1.13 7.33
N ILE A 37 -1.63 -0.06 6.58
CA ILE A 37 -1.12 0.15 5.23
C ILE A 37 -0.44 1.51 5.21
N ILE A 38 0.82 1.54 4.82
CA ILE A 38 1.63 2.76 4.74
C ILE A 38 2.04 2.92 3.28
N ALA A 39 1.61 4.00 2.66
CA ALA A 39 2.06 4.37 1.33
C ALA A 39 3.30 5.29 1.44
N ALA A 40 4.28 5.05 0.57
CA ALA A 40 5.55 5.79 0.53
C ALA A 40 6.04 5.93 -0.92
N GLY A 41 7.21 6.55 -1.09
CA GLY A 41 7.85 6.73 -2.39
C GLY A 41 7.85 8.17 -2.89
N SER A 42 8.54 8.39 -4.02
CA SER A 42 8.73 9.72 -4.62
C SER A 42 7.42 10.34 -5.11
N VAL A 43 6.47 9.51 -5.57
CA VAL A 43 5.15 9.94 -6.01
C VAL A 43 4.41 10.68 -4.90
N LEU A 44 4.43 10.16 -3.66
CA LEU A 44 3.77 10.80 -2.53
C LEU A 44 4.40 12.13 -2.09
N ARG A 45 5.66 12.36 -2.47
CA ARG A 45 6.38 13.61 -2.20
C ARG A 45 6.25 14.63 -3.33
N GLY A 46 5.46 14.33 -4.38
CA GLY A 46 5.35 15.19 -5.56
C GLY A 46 6.63 15.23 -6.42
N GLN A 47 7.57 14.31 -6.18
CA GLN A 47 8.85 14.21 -6.89
C GLN A 47 8.88 12.98 -7.82
N GLY A 48 7.76 12.28 -7.96
CA GLY A 48 7.64 11.11 -8.83
C GLY A 48 7.62 11.50 -10.31
N GLY A 49 8.35 10.75 -11.11
CA GLY A 49 8.30 10.83 -12.57
C GLY A 49 7.38 9.78 -13.19
N PRO A 50 7.21 9.77 -14.53
CA PRO A 50 6.33 8.82 -15.24
C PRO A 50 6.67 7.34 -15.03
N SER A 51 7.90 7.03 -14.61
CA SER A 51 8.39 5.69 -14.31
C SER A 51 8.52 5.41 -12.81
N SER A 52 8.02 6.30 -11.94
CA SER A 52 8.08 6.09 -10.49
C SER A 52 6.98 5.17 -10.01
N ASP A 53 7.36 4.25 -9.13
CA ASP A 53 6.46 3.33 -8.47
C ASP A 53 5.91 3.95 -7.18
N ILE A 54 4.74 3.47 -6.73
CA ILE A 54 4.25 3.70 -5.37
C ILE A 54 4.63 2.50 -4.50
N ASP A 55 5.32 2.77 -3.38
CA ASP A 55 5.66 1.75 -2.40
C ASP A 55 4.51 1.60 -1.38
N LEU A 56 4.05 0.38 -1.15
CA LEU A 56 3.06 0.07 -0.11
C LEU A 56 3.64 -0.91 0.90
N TYR A 57 3.68 -0.51 2.16
CA TYR A 57 3.98 -1.40 3.28
C TYR A 57 2.67 -1.85 3.91
N VAL A 58 2.44 -3.16 3.87
CA VAL A 58 1.24 -3.80 4.41
C VAL A 58 1.64 -4.58 5.64
N LEU A 59 1.08 -4.21 6.79
CA LEU A 59 1.36 -4.83 8.08
C LEU A 59 0.22 -5.77 8.45
N HIS A 60 0.54 -7.05 8.64
CA HIS A 60 -0.43 -8.09 8.96
C HIS A 60 0.12 -9.08 10.00
N ALA A 61 -0.77 -9.89 10.59
CA ALA A 61 -0.41 -10.78 11.70
C ALA A 61 0.04 -12.19 11.26
N ALA A 62 -0.23 -12.62 10.03
CA ALA A 62 0.11 -13.98 9.61
C ALA A 62 1.63 -14.13 9.43
N PRO A 63 2.22 -15.30 9.75
CA PRO A 63 3.67 -15.47 9.91
C PRO A 63 4.41 -15.65 8.58
N PHE A 64 4.10 -14.81 7.59
CA PHE A 64 4.77 -14.83 6.28
C PHE A 64 5.05 -13.42 5.77
N ARG A 65 5.97 -13.36 4.82
CA ARG A 65 6.30 -12.16 4.05
C ARG A 65 6.06 -12.38 2.58
N GLN A 66 5.71 -11.31 1.86
CA GLN A 66 5.54 -11.36 0.43
C GLN A 66 5.88 -10.00 -0.18
N ARG A 67 6.62 -10.01 -1.30
CA ARG A 67 6.84 -8.82 -2.14
C ARG A 67 6.05 -9.02 -3.43
N LEU A 68 5.22 -8.05 -3.78
CA LEU A 68 4.41 -8.05 -4.99
C LEU A 68 4.78 -6.86 -5.86
N GLN A 69 4.83 -7.10 -7.17
CA GLN A 69 4.80 -6.05 -8.17
C GLN A 69 3.47 -6.11 -8.91
N ARG A 70 2.77 -4.99 -8.95
CA ARG A 70 1.42 -4.88 -9.53
C ARG A 70 1.27 -3.55 -10.27
N ARG A 71 0.24 -3.46 -11.11
CA ARG A 71 -0.17 -2.21 -11.75
C ARG A 71 -1.65 -1.96 -11.49
N TYR A 72 -1.99 -0.74 -11.12
CA TYR A 72 -3.36 -0.29 -10.94
C TYR A 72 -3.55 1.00 -11.73
N GLY A 73 -4.53 1.04 -12.64
CA GLY A 73 -4.73 2.20 -13.52
C GLY A 73 -3.48 2.59 -14.32
N GLY A 74 -2.63 1.62 -14.68
CA GLY A 74 -1.36 1.85 -15.36
C GLY A 74 -0.18 2.24 -14.46
N VAL A 75 -0.43 2.68 -13.21
CA VAL A 75 0.59 3.07 -12.24
C VAL A 75 1.25 1.82 -11.64
N PRO A 76 2.59 1.72 -11.62
CA PRO A 76 3.30 0.63 -10.98
C PRO A 76 3.32 0.76 -9.44
N PHE A 77 3.17 -0.39 -8.77
CA PHE A 77 3.22 -0.52 -7.32
C PHE A 77 4.20 -1.60 -6.93
N GLU A 78 4.99 -1.31 -5.92
CA GLU A 78 5.77 -2.28 -5.18
C GLU A 78 5.18 -2.43 -3.78
N ILE A 79 4.77 -3.65 -3.43
CA ILE A 79 3.99 -3.92 -2.22
C ILE A 79 4.77 -4.91 -1.34
N PHE A 80 4.98 -4.53 -0.09
CA PHE A 80 5.71 -5.27 0.92
C PHE A 80 4.77 -5.70 2.04
N ILE A 81 4.38 -6.96 2.03
CA ILE A 81 3.53 -7.57 3.05
C ILE A 81 4.43 -8.17 4.12
N ASN A 82 4.38 -7.59 5.32
CA ASN A 82 5.30 -7.90 6.41
C ASN A 82 4.58 -8.07 7.76
N THR A 83 5.20 -8.83 8.65
CA THR A 83 4.77 -8.90 10.05
C THR A 83 5.36 -7.76 10.87
N PRO A 84 4.71 -7.31 11.95
CA PRO A 84 5.24 -6.21 12.79
C PRO A 84 6.59 -6.55 13.42
N GLN A 85 6.87 -7.83 13.68
CA GLN A 85 8.16 -8.30 14.20
C GLN A 85 9.30 -8.10 13.19
N GLN A 86 8.99 -8.13 11.89
CA GLN A 86 9.97 -7.95 10.83
C GLN A 86 10.25 -6.47 10.55
N VAL A 87 9.27 -5.58 10.71
CA VAL A 87 9.49 -4.13 10.53
C VAL A 87 10.56 -3.60 11.49
N ARG A 88 10.65 -4.13 12.72
CA ARG A 88 11.66 -3.72 13.72
C ARG A 88 13.09 -4.17 13.40
N ARG A 89 13.29 -4.98 12.35
CA ARG A 89 14.61 -5.47 11.92
C ARG A 89 15.16 -4.72 10.72
N TYR A 90 14.37 -3.82 10.13
CA TYR A 90 14.78 -2.86 9.10
C TYR A 90 15.13 -1.53 9.77
#